data_AF-A0A351MIW0-F1
#
_entry.id   AF-A0A351MIW0-F1
#
_cell.length_a   1.000
_cell.length_b   1.000
_cell.length_c   1.000
_cell.angle_alpha   90.00
_cell.angle_beta   90.00
_cell.angle_gamma   90.00
#
_symmetry.space_group_name_H-M   'P 1'
#
loop_
_entity.id
_entity.type
_entity.pdbx_description
1 polymer ?
#
loop_
_entity_poly.entity_id
_entity_poly.type
_entity_poly.pdbx_seq_one_letter_code
_entity_poly.pdbx_strand_id
1 'polypeptide(L)'
;MWRALLLVGSLAVGAAAQPPAWDVAADTWSAVDDLGRVLPMGPDEARSVQQDRFVGMFYFAWLGNHTKELHDLTKILAANPEEPEYGPVGVFHHWGEPLFGYYFSEDEWVVAKHAHMLSVAGVDTIILDVTNAFTYDKTVQQLCAVWSKLRELGQATPQIMFITHSSAAATVTRLYENFYEPGLYPELWFRWQGKPLMLWDGSELPAEVADFFTLRRSWAWANNPDGWFADGRDAWPWLDHHPQTPGWHTSPDEPEHISVSLAQHPVGNIGRSFHDGAQPADPPTDEGLCFAEQAARALEVDPQFVYVTGWNEWVAQRFINEGGIRMMGRPLPQGGTFFVDCYNQEFSRDIEPMQGGHGDNYYWQLVDFVRRYKGVRPAPSASAAVPAPLKVADAGWDAVQPEFRAQYGLPAVRDAEGFGGLRYENRTQRAEFARAKLTYDAQTVYAWVECTQPIGAAAGDVWMNLLADT
;
A
#
# COMPACT_ATOMS: atom_id res chain seq x y z
N MET A 1 -28.40 48.67 -5.44
CA MET A 1 -28.25 47.51 -4.53
C MET A 1 -27.51 46.42 -5.27
N TRP A 2 -26.20 46.32 -5.07
CA TRP A 2 -25.40 45.19 -5.55
C TRP A 2 -25.71 43.97 -4.70
N ARG A 3 -26.17 42.88 -5.33
CA ARG A 3 -26.27 41.57 -4.69
C ARG A 3 -24.92 40.88 -4.88
N ALA A 4 -24.16 40.78 -3.80
CA ALA A 4 -22.99 39.92 -3.73
C ALA A 4 -23.47 38.47 -3.86
N LEU A 5 -22.99 37.76 -4.89
CA LEU A 5 -23.00 36.30 -4.90
C LEU A 5 -21.99 35.84 -3.85
N LEU A 6 -22.49 35.29 -2.75
CA LEU A 6 -21.71 34.41 -1.89
C LEU A 6 -21.50 33.10 -2.67
N LEU A 7 -20.31 32.93 -3.25
CA LEU A 7 -19.82 31.59 -3.58
C LEU A 7 -19.58 30.89 -2.24
N VAL A 8 -20.49 29.99 -1.87
CA VAL A 8 -20.20 28.96 -0.87
C VAL A 8 -19.23 28.01 -1.55
N GLY A 9 -17.93 28.21 -1.34
CA GLY A 9 -16.93 27.22 -1.70
C GLY A 9 -17.17 26.00 -0.85
N SER A 10 -17.53 24.87 -1.47
CA SER A 10 -17.47 23.56 -0.83
C SER A 10 -16.03 23.34 -0.38
N LEU A 11 -15.79 23.35 0.93
CA LEU A 11 -14.52 22.90 1.49
C LEU A 11 -14.38 21.43 1.10
N ALA A 12 -13.43 21.12 0.22
CA ALA A 12 -13.12 19.75 -0.14
C ALA A 12 -12.74 18.98 1.14
N VAL A 13 -13.44 17.88 1.41
CA VAL A 13 -13.34 17.11 2.66
C VAL A 13 -11.96 16.45 2.80
N GLY A 14 -11.33 16.07 1.68
CA GLY A 14 -9.93 15.66 1.59
C GLY A 14 -9.27 16.31 0.38
N ALA A 15 -7.98 16.60 0.48
CA ALA A 15 -7.19 17.08 -0.66
C ALA A 15 -6.38 15.93 -1.25
N ALA A 16 -6.82 15.41 -2.40
CA ALA A 16 -6.02 14.50 -3.19
C ALA A 16 -4.67 15.14 -3.55
N ALA A 17 -3.64 14.31 -3.72
CA ALA A 17 -2.38 14.77 -4.27
C ALA A 17 -2.62 15.49 -5.60
N GLN A 18 -1.76 16.47 -5.92
CA GLN A 18 -1.80 17.10 -7.23
C GLN A 18 -1.66 16.02 -8.33
N PRO A 19 -2.44 16.10 -9.42
CA PRO A 19 -2.29 15.16 -10.53
C PRO A 19 -0.84 15.13 -11.01
N PRO A 20 -0.28 13.94 -11.30
CA PRO A 20 1.09 13.85 -11.79
C PRO A 20 1.22 14.58 -13.14
N ALA A 21 2.34 15.26 -13.34
CA ALA A 21 2.65 15.83 -14.66
C ALA A 21 2.85 14.72 -15.71
N TRP A 22 3.23 13.53 -15.27
CA TRP A 22 3.36 12.31 -16.06
C TRP A 22 2.33 11.27 -15.61
N ASP A 23 1.10 11.38 -16.12
CA ASP A 23 0.06 10.36 -15.91
C ASP A 23 0.34 9.13 -16.78
N VAL A 24 0.56 7.99 -16.12
CA VAL A 24 0.79 6.69 -16.76
C VAL A 24 -0.50 5.92 -17.08
N ALA A 25 -1.66 6.49 -16.71
CA ALA A 25 -2.98 5.89 -16.89
C ALA A 25 -3.06 4.46 -16.32
N ALA A 26 -2.56 4.27 -15.11
CA ALA A 26 -2.46 2.95 -14.47
C ALA A 26 -3.83 2.27 -14.28
N ASP A 27 -4.90 3.08 -14.17
CA ASP A 27 -6.29 2.63 -14.10
C ASP A 27 -6.82 2.07 -15.42
N THR A 28 -6.06 2.16 -16.52
CA THR A 28 -6.39 1.52 -17.82
C THR A 28 -5.53 0.31 -18.14
N TRP A 29 -4.65 -0.13 -17.24
CA TRP A 29 -3.81 -1.30 -17.47
C TRP A 29 -4.62 -2.58 -17.30
N SER A 30 -4.45 -3.54 -18.22
CA SER A 30 -4.97 -4.90 -18.05
C SER A 30 -4.02 -5.72 -17.19
N ALA A 31 -4.57 -6.49 -16.25
CA ALA A 31 -3.82 -7.51 -15.52
C ALA A 31 -4.73 -8.70 -15.21
N VAL A 32 -4.10 -9.87 -15.13
CA VAL A 32 -4.68 -11.12 -14.66
C VAL A 32 -3.68 -11.68 -13.65
N ASP A 33 -4.14 -12.03 -12.46
CA ASP A 33 -3.27 -12.64 -11.45
C ASP A 33 -3.17 -14.16 -11.62
N ASP A 34 -2.37 -14.82 -10.77
CA ASP A 34 -2.09 -16.25 -10.87
C ASP A 34 -3.34 -17.13 -10.65
N LEU A 35 -4.41 -16.56 -10.09
CA LEU A 35 -5.70 -17.23 -9.89
C LEU A 35 -6.69 -16.99 -11.05
N GLY A 36 -6.29 -16.23 -12.07
CA GLY A 36 -7.13 -15.92 -13.23
C GLY A 36 -8.12 -14.79 -13.00
N ARG A 37 -7.98 -13.99 -11.93
CA ARG A 37 -8.85 -12.85 -11.67
C ARG A 37 -8.42 -11.68 -12.56
N VAL A 38 -9.40 -11.10 -13.25
CA VAL A 38 -9.16 -10.01 -14.22
C VAL A 38 -9.57 -8.68 -13.61
N LEU A 39 -8.73 -7.65 -13.78
CA LEU A 39 -9.07 -6.31 -13.34
C LEU A 39 -10.21 -5.69 -14.17
N PRO A 40 -11.07 -4.84 -13.56
CA PRO A 40 -12.07 -4.09 -14.31
C PRO A 40 -11.40 -3.08 -15.25
N MET A 41 -11.87 -3.02 -16.49
CA MET A 41 -11.28 -2.24 -17.59
C MET A 41 -12.10 -1.02 -18.01
N GLY A 42 -13.26 -0.79 -17.38
CA GLY A 42 -14.07 0.38 -17.66
C GLY A 42 -15.22 0.60 -16.67
N PRO A 43 -15.92 1.73 -16.81
CA PRO A 43 -17.03 2.10 -15.93
C PRO A 43 -18.23 1.14 -15.93
N ASP A 44 -18.33 0.23 -16.90
CA ASP A 44 -19.39 -0.80 -16.94
C ASP A 44 -19.11 -1.97 -15.99
N GLU A 45 -17.84 -2.19 -15.63
CA GLU A 45 -17.38 -3.28 -14.73
C GLU A 45 -17.04 -2.79 -13.31
N ALA A 46 -16.85 -1.48 -13.17
CA ALA A 46 -16.60 -0.75 -11.93
C ALA A 46 -17.51 0.49 -11.87
N ARG A 47 -17.03 1.59 -11.29
CA ARG A 47 -17.72 2.90 -11.37
C ARG A 47 -16.88 3.93 -12.12
N SER A 48 -17.52 5.02 -12.52
CA SER A 48 -16.79 6.21 -12.99
C SER A 48 -15.94 6.79 -11.87
N VAL A 49 -14.79 7.37 -12.22
CA VAL A 49 -13.86 7.98 -11.26
C VAL A 49 -14.57 8.94 -10.31
N GLN A 50 -14.41 8.70 -9.01
CA GLN A 50 -14.87 9.53 -7.91
C GLN A 50 -13.69 10.35 -7.36
N GLN A 51 -13.91 11.65 -7.16
CA GLN A 51 -12.87 12.58 -6.70
C GLN A 51 -12.84 12.73 -5.17
N ASP A 52 -13.86 12.23 -4.49
CA ASP A 52 -14.10 12.36 -3.05
C ASP A 52 -14.00 11.00 -2.32
N ARG A 53 -13.25 10.06 -2.91
CA ARG A 53 -13.04 8.71 -2.38
C ARG A 53 -11.55 8.44 -2.25
N PHE A 54 -11.12 8.19 -1.03
CA PHE A 54 -9.71 8.09 -0.67
C PHE A 54 -9.38 6.72 -0.09
N VAL A 55 -8.18 6.24 -0.38
CA VAL A 55 -7.64 4.98 0.15
C VAL A 55 -6.32 5.26 0.84
N GLY A 56 -6.26 4.96 2.13
CA GLY A 56 -5.04 4.97 2.93
C GLY A 56 -4.48 3.57 3.12
N MET A 57 -3.16 3.43 3.10
CA MET A 57 -2.47 2.16 3.29
C MET A 57 -1.62 2.18 4.55
N PHE A 58 -1.82 1.24 5.47
CA PHE A 58 -0.98 1.13 6.66
C PHE A 58 0.43 0.71 6.28
N TYR A 59 1.44 1.44 6.78
CA TYR A 59 2.81 1.34 6.31
C TYR A 59 3.84 1.38 7.45
N PHE A 60 4.82 0.49 7.37
CA PHE A 60 5.80 0.26 8.43
C PHE A 60 7.19 0.76 8.00
N ALA A 61 7.67 1.80 8.68
CA ALA A 61 8.93 2.49 8.36
C ALA A 61 10.12 2.02 9.21
N TRP A 62 10.05 0.83 9.81
CA TRP A 62 10.95 0.44 10.88
C TRP A 62 11.73 -0.86 10.67
N LEU A 63 11.64 -1.47 9.49
CA LEU A 63 12.46 -2.64 9.14
C LEU A 63 13.95 -2.27 9.19
N GLY A 64 14.70 -2.96 10.05
CA GLY A 64 16.12 -2.73 10.28
C GLY A 64 16.47 -1.74 11.41
N ASN A 65 15.47 -1.10 12.03
CA ASN A 65 15.68 -0.13 13.12
C ASN A 65 15.87 -0.81 14.49
N HIS A 66 15.15 -1.90 14.77
CA HIS A 66 15.16 -2.56 16.09
C HIS A 66 16.08 -3.79 16.14
N THR A 67 16.12 -4.55 15.04
CA THR A 67 16.99 -5.71 14.88
C THR A 67 17.48 -5.79 13.44
N LYS A 68 18.62 -6.46 13.23
CA LYS A 68 19.22 -6.68 11.90
C LYS A 68 19.51 -8.16 11.62
N GLU A 69 19.28 -9.03 12.58
CA GLU A 69 19.40 -10.48 12.40
C GLU A 69 18.29 -10.98 11.47
N LEU A 70 18.60 -11.99 10.67
CA LEU A 70 17.62 -12.61 9.79
C LEU A 70 17.14 -13.94 10.39
N HIS A 71 15.89 -13.94 10.85
CA HIS A 71 15.15 -15.14 11.22
C HIS A 71 13.89 -15.18 10.37
N ASP A 72 13.70 -16.21 9.54
CA ASP A 72 12.55 -16.36 8.65
C ASP A 72 11.68 -17.53 9.12
N LEU A 73 10.46 -17.24 9.54
CA LEU A 73 9.53 -18.23 10.09
C LEU A 73 9.10 -19.26 9.05
N THR A 74 8.93 -18.88 7.79
CA THR A 74 8.63 -19.85 6.72
C THR A 74 9.77 -20.87 6.60
N LYS A 75 11.02 -20.42 6.62
CA LYS A 75 12.20 -21.30 6.55
C LYS A 75 12.40 -22.12 7.83
N ILE A 76 12.23 -21.50 9.00
CA ILE A 76 12.35 -22.16 10.32
C ILE A 76 11.31 -23.27 10.47
N LEU A 77 10.05 -22.99 10.14
CA LEU A 77 8.96 -23.96 10.24
C LEU A 77 9.08 -25.08 9.20
N ALA A 78 9.57 -24.78 8.00
CA ALA A 78 9.84 -25.81 6.99
C ALA A 78 10.97 -26.75 7.41
N ALA A 79 11.96 -26.26 8.17
CA ALA A 79 13.08 -27.08 8.64
C ALA A 79 12.68 -28.04 9.76
N ASN A 80 11.92 -27.57 10.76
CA ASN A 80 11.39 -28.42 11.84
C ASN A 80 10.08 -27.83 12.41
N PRO A 81 8.90 -28.28 11.96
CA PRO A 81 7.64 -27.74 12.43
C PRO A 81 7.26 -28.20 13.85
N GLU A 82 7.81 -29.33 14.33
CA GLU A 82 7.50 -29.87 15.66
C GLU A 82 8.34 -29.21 16.75
N GLU A 83 9.61 -28.92 16.46
CA GLU A 83 10.53 -28.21 17.36
C GLU A 83 11.27 -27.09 16.60
N PRO A 84 10.60 -25.96 16.30
CA PRO A 84 11.19 -24.91 15.48
C PRO A 84 12.30 -24.15 16.23
N GLU A 85 13.43 -23.97 15.57
CA GLU A 85 14.60 -23.24 16.10
C GLU A 85 14.44 -21.72 15.92
N TYR A 86 13.54 -21.12 16.70
CA TYR A 86 13.35 -19.67 16.69
C TYR A 86 14.58 -18.90 17.22
N GLY A 87 14.86 -17.74 16.63
CA GLY A 87 15.81 -16.75 17.13
C GLY A 87 15.43 -16.20 18.51
N PRO A 88 16.29 -15.44 19.21
CA PRO A 88 16.12 -15.12 20.62
C PRO A 88 14.78 -14.43 20.98
N VAL A 89 14.34 -14.58 22.24
CA VAL A 89 13.15 -13.85 22.75
C VAL A 89 13.38 -12.34 22.65
N GLY A 90 12.38 -11.60 22.19
CA GLY A 90 12.45 -10.16 21.96
C GLY A 90 13.06 -9.77 20.61
N VAL A 91 13.58 -10.71 19.82
CA VAL A 91 14.08 -10.45 18.46
C VAL A 91 12.95 -10.58 17.44
N PHE A 92 12.99 -9.75 16.40
CA PHE A 92 12.01 -9.79 15.33
C PHE A 92 12.33 -10.91 14.32
N HIS A 93 11.27 -11.54 13.82
CA HIS A 93 11.34 -12.60 12.82
C HIS A 93 10.48 -12.23 11.62
N HIS A 94 10.98 -12.47 10.41
CA HIS A 94 10.20 -12.35 9.18
C HIS A 94 9.19 -13.47 9.10
N TRP A 95 7.93 -13.19 8.75
CA TRP A 95 6.96 -14.25 8.48
C TRP A 95 7.19 -14.93 7.11
N GLY A 96 7.85 -14.25 6.18
CA GLY A 96 8.25 -14.75 4.86
C GLY A 96 9.24 -13.82 4.16
N GLU A 97 9.61 -14.14 2.91
CA GLU A 97 10.57 -13.35 2.13
C GLU A 97 9.85 -12.36 1.19
N PRO A 98 10.06 -11.03 1.37
CA PRO A 98 9.51 -10.02 0.45
C PRO A 98 10.04 -10.20 -0.96
N LEU A 99 9.27 -9.79 -1.98
CA LEU A 99 9.71 -9.78 -3.38
C LEU A 99 11.06 -9.08 -3.56
N PHE A 100 11.27 -7.97 -2.85
CA PHE A 100 12.49 -7.18 -2.90
C PHE A 100 13.60 -7.65 -1.95
N GLY A 101 13.45 -8.84 -1.37
CA GLY A 101 14.34 -9.43 -0.37
C GLY A 101 14.16 -8.82 1.01
N TYR A 102 14.93 -9.28 1.99
CA TYR A 102 14.96 -8.75 3.37
C TYR A 102 15.61 -7.35 3.45
N TYR A 103 14.97 -6.35 2.87
CA TYR A 103 15.44 -4.97 2.80
C TYR A 103 15.25 -4.23 4.14
N PHE A 104 16.04 -3.18 4.37
CA PHE A 104 15.76 -2.19 5.42
C PHE A 104 14.84 -1.09 4.88
N SER A 105 14.02 -0.48 5.74
CA SER A 105 13.07 0.56 5.35
C SER A 105 13.74 1.82 4.75
N GLU A 106 15.05 1.98 4.90
CA GLU A 106 15.86 3.06 4.31
C GLU A 106 16.39 2.75 2.90
N ASP A 107 16.15 1.55 2.34
CA ASP A 107 16.59 1.19 0.99
C ASP A 107 15.86 2.06 -0.05
N GLU A 108 16.56 3.06 -0.60
CA GLU A 108 16.01 4.03 -1.56
C GLU A 108 15.37 3.36 -2.78
N TRP A 109 15.93 2.23 -3.22
CA TRP A 109 15.42 1.51 -4.38
C TRP A 109 14.05 0.91 -4.06
N VAL A 110 13.90 0.31 -2.88
CA VAL A 110 12.62 -0.26 -2.42
C VAL A 110 11.61 0.85 -2.15
N VAL A 111 12.01 1.93 -1.48
CA VAL A 111 11.16 3.12 -1.25
C VAL A 111 10.58 3.67 -2.55
N ALA A 112 11.38 3.74 -3.62
CA ALA A 112 10.93 4.19 -4.93
C ALA A 112 9.98 3.18 -5.59
N LYS A 113 10.23 1.88 -5.44
CA LYS A 113 9.30 0.82 -5.91
C LYS A 113 7.96 0.85 -5.18
N HIS A 114 7.96 1.09 -3.88
CA HIS A 114 6.72 1.23 -3.11
C HIS A 114 5.89 2.43 -3.56
N ALA A 115 6.51 3.59 -3.79
CA ALA A 115 5.81 4.75 -4.38
C ALA A 115 5.11 4.36 -5.69
N HIS A 116 5.83 3.68 -6.58
CA HIS A 116 5.32 3.26 -7.88
C HIS A 116 4.13 2.31 -7.75
N MET A 117 4.29 1.23 -6.98
CA MET A 117 3.25 0.20 -6.82
C MET A 117 1.99 0.75 -6.14
N LEU A 118 2.16 1.55 -5.08
CA LEU A 118 1.04 2.13 -4.36
C LEU A 118 0.31 3.20 -5.18
N SER A 119 1.03 4.03 -5.94
CA SER A 119 0.39 4.98 -6.86
C SER A 119 -0.33 4.30 -8.02
N VAL A 120 0.23 3.22 -8.59
CA VAL A 120 -0.45 2.40 -9.62
C VAL A 120 -1.72 1.77 -9.06
N ALA A 121 -1.68 1.32 -7.80
CA ALA A 121 -2.85 0.79 -7.11
C ALA A 121 -3.89 1.86 -6.75
N GLY A 122 -3.60 3.15 -6.93
CA GLY A 122 -4.53 4.24 -6.63
C GLY A 122 -4.60 4.62 -5.15
N VAL A 123 -3.61 4.22 -4.34
CA VAL A 123 -3.48 4.61 -2.92
C VAL A 123 -3.15 6.10 -2.83
N ASP A 124 -3.94 6.84 -2.06
CA ASP A 124 -3.81 8.29 -1.91
C ASP A 124 -2.79 8.67 -0.84
N THR A 125 -2.71 7.88 0.24
CA THR A 125 -1.81 8.16 1.36
C THR A 125 -1.28 6.88 1.99
N ILE A 126 -0.03 6.91 2.46
CA ILE A 126 0.45 5.93 3.43
C ILE A 126 0.24 6.46 4.84
N ILE A 127 -0.06 5.54 5.75
CA ILE A 127 -0.33 5.81 7.15
C ILE A 127 0.85 5.21 7.93
N LEU A 128 1.79 6.06 8.32
CA LEU A 128 3.02 5.66 8.98
C LEU A 128 2.73 5.24 10.43
N ASP A 129 3.09 4.01 10.74
CA ASP A 129 2.98 3.46 12.10
C ASP A 129 4.00 4.10 13.05
N VAL A 130 3.50 4.85 14.03
CA VAL A 130 4.27 5.34 15.18
C VAL A 130 3.57 5.00 16.51
N THR A 131 2.72 3.96 16.50
CA THR A 131 1.89 3.56 17.65
C THR A 131 2.70 3.15 18.88
N ASN A 132 3.98 2.80 18.70
CA ASN A 132 4.91 2.43 19.76
C ASN A 132 5.86 3.58 20.18
N ALA A 133 5.50 4.84 19.89
CA ALA A 133 6.23 6.06 20.27
C ALA A 133 7.61 6.27 19.61
N PHE A 134 7.90 5.54 18.53
CA PHE A 134 9.07 5.77 17.67
C PHE A 134 8.64 6.47 16.38
N THR A 135 9.19 7.64 16.10
CA THR A 135 8.84 8.45 14.92
C THR A 135 9.66 8.12 13.67
N TYR A 136 10.73 7.34 13.82
CA TYR A 136 11.61 6.89 12.73
C TYR A 136 12.11 8.03 11.81
N ASP A 137 12.44 9.18 12.40
CA ASP A 137 12.72 10.44 11.69
C ASP A 137 13.66 10.29 10.48
N LYS A 138 14.75 9.53 10.62
CA LYS A 138 15.70 9.29 9.53
C LYS A 138 15.07 8.54 8.35
N THR A 139 14.34 7.46 8.64
CA THR A 139 13.68 6.67 7.61
C THR A 139 12.55 7.44 6.93
N VAL A 140 11.78 8.22 7.70
CA VAL A 140 10.73 9.10 7.16
C VAL A 140 11.33 10.18 6.28
N GLN A 141 12.42 10.83 6.68
CA GLN A 141 13.12 11.83 5.84
C GLN A 141 13.64 11.21 4.54
N GLN A 142 14.21 10.00 4.60
CA GLN A 142 14.67 9.29 3.41
C GLN A 142 13.51 8.98 2.45
N LEU A 143 12.39 8.50 2.97
CA LEU A 143 11.17 8.26 2.20
C LEU A 143 10.70 9.54 1.51
N CYS A 144 10.57 10.63 2.26
CA CYS A 144 10.15 11.92 1.73
C CYS A 144 11.11 12.43 0.65
N ALA A 145 12.43 12.35 0.87
CA ALA A 145 13.42 12.79 -0.10
C ALA A 145 13.31 12.05 -1.45
N VAL A 146 13.15 10.72 -1.41
CA VAL A 146 12.97 9.91 -2.63
C VAL A 146 11.65 10.29 -3.32
N TRP A 147 10.55 10.40 -2.58
CA TRP A 147 9.23 10.67 -3.15
C TRP A 147 9.10 12.09 -3.70
N SER A 148 9.67 13.10 -3.05
CA SER A 148 9.72 14.47 -3.58
C SER A 148 10.52 14.53 -4.88
N LYS A 149 11.64 13.81 -4.98
CA LYS A 149 12.40 13.70 -6.23
C LYS A 149 11.58 13.04 -7.35
N LEU A 150 10.80 12.01 -7.04
CA LEU A 150 9.88 11.40 -8.02
C LEU A 150 8.82 12.41 -8.50
N ARG A 151 8.25 13.20 -7.58
CA ARG A 151 7.27 14.25 -7.92
C ARG A 151 7.87 15.39 -8.73
N GLU A 152 9.12 15.79 -8.46
CA GLU A 152 9.87 16.76 -9.29
C GLU A 152 10.04 16.27 -10.74
N LEU A 153 10.15 14.95 -10.93
CA LEU A 153 10.18 14.29 -12.25
C LEU A 153 8.77 14.05 -12.84
N GLY A 154 7.73 14.60 -12.21
CA GLY A 154 6.35 14.51 -12.66
C GLY A 154 5.64 13.21 -12.32
N GLN A 155 6.27 12.30 -11.57
CA GLN A 155 5.66 11.02 -11.17
C GLN A 155 4.67 11.20 -10.03
N ALA A 156 3.73 10.26 -9.90
CA ALA A 156 2.85 10.17 -8.74
C ALA A 156 3.54 9.46 -7.58
N THR A 157 3.24 9.92 -6.36
CA THR A 157 3.48 9.18 -5.11
C THR A 157 2.27 9.36 -4.20
N PRO A 158 1.98 8.42 -3.29
CA PRO A 158 1.05 8.69 -2.20
C PRO A 158 1.51 9.92 -1.39
N GLN A 159 0.56 10.52 -0.67
CA GLN A 159 0.84 11.42 0.44
C GLN A 159 1.17 10.61 1.69
N ILE A 160 1.44 11.29 2.80
CA ILE A 160 1.78 10.69 4.08
C ILE A 160 0.93 11.28 5.21
N MET A 161 0.59 10.42 6.16
CA MET A 161 0.04 10.78 7.47
C MET A 161 0.52 9.78 8.52
N PHE A 162 0.17 9.99 9.79
CA PHE A 162 0.64 9.17 10.91
C PHE A 162 -0.52 8.65 11.75
N ILE A 163 -0.29 7.50 12.39
CA ILE A 163 -1.13 6.93 13.45
C ILE A 163 -0.29 6.69 14.70
N THR A 164 -0.83 7.06 15.86
CA THR A 164 -0.12 6.96 17.14
C THR A 164 -1.01 6.33 18.22
N HIS A 165 -0.39 5.89 19.32
CA HIS A 165 -1.10 5.33 20.48
C HIS A 165 -0.29 5.52 21.76
N SER A 166 0.88 4.88 21.86
CA SER A 166 1.73 4.94 23.04
C SER A 166 2.38 6.31 23.17
N SER A 167 2.33 6.89 24.37
CA SER A 167 2.86 8.24 24.66
C SER A 167 2.44 9.28 23.63
N ALA A 168 1.20 9.17 23.11
CA ALA A 168 0.79 9.84 21.89
C ALA A 168 0.98 11.36 21.92
N ALA A 169 0.67 12.04 23.03
CA ALA A 169 0.85 13.48 23.13
C ALA A 169 2.31 13.92 22.92
N ALA A 170 3.27 13.18 23.48
CA ALA A 170 4.69 13.43 23.29
C ALA A 170 5.14 13.08 21.86
N THR A 171 4.67 11.95 21.33
CA THR A 171 4.98 11.48 19.97
C THR A 171 4.49 12.47 18.91
N VAL A 172 3.25 12.96 19.02
CA VAL A 172 2.65 13.92 18.08
C VAL A 172 3.30 15.29 18.22
N THR A 173 3.59 15.75 19.44
CA THR A 173 4.34 17.00 19.65
C THR A 173 5.71 16.94 18.98
N ARG A 174 6.44 15.81 19.11
CA ARG A 174 7.72 15.61 18.42
C ARG A 174 7.57 15.64 16.89
N LEU A 175 6.54 14.98 16.33
CA LEU A 175 6.28 15.04 14.89
C LEU A 175 5.95 16.47 14.44
N TYR A 176 5.17 17.20 15.23
CA TYR A 176 4.86 18.60 14.96
C TYR A 176 6.15 19.44 14.90
N GLU A 177 6.95 19.45 15.97
CA GLU A 177 8.16 20.26 16.10
C GLU A 177 9.23 19.92 15.05
N ASN A 178 9.40 18.64 14.70
CA ASN A 178 10.52 18.18 13.87
C ASN A 178 10.17 18.02 12.38
N PHE A 179 8.88 17.93 12.02
CA PHE A 179 8.46 17.64 10.65
C PHE A 179 7.48 18.69 10.11
N TYR A 180 6.42 18.97 10.85
CA TYR A 180 5.34 19.84 10.36
C TYR A 180 5.62 21.34 10.55
N GLU A 181 6.03 21.76 11.75
CA GLU A 181 6.33 23.17 12.07
C GLU A 181 7.43 23.75 11.17
N PRO A 182 8.55 23.04 10.90
CA PRO A 182 9.58 23.55 9.99
C PRO A 182 9.14 23.56 8.51
N GLY A 183 7.97 23.00 8.19
CA GLY A 183 7.47 22.92 6.83
C GLY A 183 8.24 21.92 5.96
N LEU A 184 8.62 20.75 6.49
CA LEU A 184 9.33 19.74 5.72
C LEU A 184 8.36 18.99 4.81
N TYR A 185 8.62 19.00 3.50
CA TYR A 185 7.87 18.27 2.48
C TYR A 185 6.33 18.50 2.51
N PRO A 186 5.84 19.75 2.54
CA PRO A 186 4.43 20.06 2.70
C PRO A 186 3.55 19.53 1.55
N GLU A 187 4.14 19.28 0.38
CA GLU A 187 3.49 18.64 -0.76
C GLU A 187 3.12 17.18 -0.47
N LEU A 188 3.88 16.49 0.39
CA LEU A 188 3.63 15.10 0.76
C LEU A 188 2.58 14.96 1.86
N TRP A 189 2.21 16.01 2.58
CA TRP A 189 1.27 15.87 3.70
C TRP A 189 -0.15 15.55 3.19
N PHE A 190 -0.74 14.47 3.70
CA PHE A 190 -2.15 14.19 3.46
C PHE A 190 -3.02 15.12 4.32
N ARG A 191 -3.96 15.80 3.68
CA ARG A 191 -4.80 16.81 4.34
C ARG A 191 -6.26 16.40 4.30
N TRP A 192 -6.90 16.48 5.47
CA TRP A 192 -8.32 16.25 5.68
C TRP A 192 -8.93 17.52 6.27
N GLN A 193 -10.02 18.00 5.69
CA GLN A 193 -10.69 19.25 6.08
C GLN A 193 -9.72 20.46 6.13
N GLY A 194 -8.78 20.51 5.19
CA GLY A 194 -7.80 21.59 5.04
C GLY A 194 -6.54 21.50 5.91
N LYS A 195 -6.50 20.62 6.93
CA LYS A 195 -5.35 20.44 7.83
C LYS A 195 -4.70 19.06 7.64
N PRO A 196 -3.43 18.86 8.02
CA PRO A 196 -2.84 17.53 8.01
C PRO A 196 -3.63 16.59 8.91
N LEU A 197 -3.84 15.35 8.47
CA LEU A 197 -4.59 14.36 9.25
C LEU A 197 -3.65 13.61 10.20
N MET A 198 -4.07 13.46 11.46
CA MET A 198 -3.38 12.66 12.47
C MET A 198 -4.39 11.71 13.12
N LEU A 199 -4.07 10.42 13.14
CA LEU A 199 -4.92 9.41 13.80
C LEU A 199 -4.51 9.28 15.27
N TRP A 200 -5.25 10.00 16.09
CA TRP A 200 -5.18 10.06 17.55
C TRP A 200 -6.44 10.76 18.08
N ASP A 201 -6.82 10.50 19.34
CA ASP A 201 -8.00 11.15 19.95
C ASP A 201 -7.78 12.60 20.39
N GLY A 202 -6.56 13.12 20.23
CA GLY A 202 -6.20 14.51 20.53
C GLY A 202 -6.10 14.84 22.03
N SER A 203 -6.39 13.89 22.93
CA SER A 203 -6.24 14.11 24.36
C SER A 203 -4.79 14.46 24.70
N GLU A 204 -4.63 15.36 25.68
CA GLU A 204 -3.33 15.74 26.24
C GLU A 204 -2.37 16.49 25.30
N LEU A 205 -2.80 16.86 24.08
CA LEU A 205 -1.98 17.68 23.18
C LEU A 205 -1.94 19.16 23.61
N PRO A 206 -0.80 19.86 23.42
CA PRO A 206 -0.76 21.31 23.46
C PRO A 206 -1.75 21.90 22.44
N ALA A 207 -2.43 23.00 22.79
CA ALA A 207 -3.49 23.59 21.96
C ALA A 207 -3.02 23.94 20.54
N GLU A 208 -1.81 24.50 20.41
CA GLU A 208 -1.20 24.84 19.12
C GLU A 208 -1.00 23.60 18.23
N VAL A 209 -0.56 22.48 18.83
CA VAL A 209 -0.38 21.21 18.12
C VAL A 209 -1.73 20.63 17.72
N ALA A 210 -2.70 20.61 18.63
CA ALA A 210 -4.05 20.11 18.34
C ALA A 210 -4.74 20.93 17.23
N ASP A 211 -4.60 22.26 17.25
CA ASP A 211 -5.19 23.16 16.27
C ASP A 211 -4.54 23.04 14.88
N PHE A 212 -3.30 22.55 14.80
CA PHE A 212 -2.63 22.35 13.52
C PHE A 212 -3.20 21.17 12.72
N PHE A 213 -3.69 20.12 13.39
CA PHE A 213 -4.17 18.90 12.76
C PHE A 213 -5.70 18.84 12.62
N THR A 214 -6.16 18.02 11.67
CA THR A 214 -7.46 17.35 11.80
C THR A 214 -7.23 16.04 12.53
N LEU A 215 -7.99 15.78 13.59
CA LEU A 215 -7.82 14.61 14.46
C LEU A 215 -8.97 13.63 14.26
N ARG A 216 -8.64 12.34 14.23
CA ARG A 216 -9.59 11.23 14.29
C ARG A 216 -9.06 10.19 15.26
N ARG A 217 -9.88 9.80 16.23
CA ARG A 217 -9.53 8.74 17.17
C ARG A 217 -9.40 7.43 16.42
N SER A 218 -8.34 6.66 16.65
CA SER A 218 -8.13 5.39 15.96
C SER A 218 -7.65 4.31 16.91
N TRP A 219 -8.28 3.14 16.83
CA TRP A 219 -7.84 1.92 17.49
C TRP A 219 -8.40 0.68 16.76
N ALA A 220 -8.07 -0.52 17.22
CA ALA A 220 -8.63 -1.76 16.66
C ALA A 220 -9.98 -2.09 17.29
N TRP A 221 -10.84 -2.67 16.46
CA TRP A 221 -12.14 -3.25 16.75
C TRP A 221 -13.14 -2.28 17.35
N ALA A 222 -14.17 -1.93 16.59
CA ALA A 222 -15.19 -0.99 17.04
C ALA A 222 -15.99 -1.53 18.25
N ASN A 223 -16.12 -2.85 18.35
CA ASN A 223 -16.81 -3.54 19.44
C ASN A 223 -15.91 -3.86 20.65
N ASN A 224 -14.73 -3.27 20.75
CA ASN A 224 -13.81 -3.48 21.85
C ASN A 224 -14.49 -3.14 23.21
N PRO A 225 -14.39 -4.00 24.24
CA PRO A 225 -15.01 -3.78 25.55
C PRO A 225 -14.61 -2.48 26.27
N ASP A 226 -13.48 -1.86 25.90
CA ASP A 226 -13.06 -0.57 26.44
C ASP A 226 -13.95 0.61 26.01
N GLY A 227 -14.82 0.41 25.01
CA GLY A 227 -15.76 1.40 24.49
C GLY A 227 -15.10 2.56 23.75
N TRP A 228 -13.86 2.41 23.25
CA TRP A 228 -13.14 3.51 22.59
C TRP A 228 -13.89 4.10 21.39
N PHE A 229 -14.62 3.26 20.66
CA PHE A 229 -15.35 3.64 19.45
C PHE A 229 -16.61 4.46 19.74
N ALA A 230 -17.19 4.32 20.94
CA ALA A 230 -18.42 4.99 21.36
C ALA A 230 -19.55 4.88 20.31
N ASP A 231 -20.00 6.00 19.76
CA ASP A 231 -21.05 6.07 18.72
C ASP A 231 -20.49 6.16 17.30
N GLY A 232 -19.17 6.09 17.12
CA GLY A 232 -18.49 6.16 15.83
C GLY A 232 -18.16 7.57 15.35
N ARG A 233 -18.49 8.62 16.11
CA ARG A 233 -18.14 9.99 15.73
C ARG A 233 -16.64 10.22 15.81
N ASP A 234 -16.05 10.72 14.73
CA ASP A 234 -14.62 11.01 14.60
C ASP A 234 -13.72 9.80 14.91
N ALA A 235 -14.26 8.58 14.77
CA ALA A 235 -13.59 7.32 15.11
C ALA A 235 -13.25 6.54 13.84
N TRP A 236 -11.96 6.27 13.61
CA TRP A 236 -11.44 5.60 12.42
C TRP A 236 -10.72 4.31 12.84
N PRO A 237 -11.40 3.14 12.88
CA PRO A 237 -10.75 1.91 13.29
C PRO A 237 -9.67 1.49 12.30
N TRP A 238 -8.43 1.24 12.76
CA TRP A 238 -7.39 0.75 11.85
C TRP A 238 -7.54 -0.75 11.53
N LEU A 239 -8.40 -1.47 12.27
CA LEU A 239 -8.75 -2.86 12.03
C LEU A 239 -10.14 -3.13 12.61
N ASP A 240 -10.99 -3.88 11.92
CA ASP A 240 -12.29 -4.29 12.47
C ASP A 240 -12.71 -5.68 11.97
N HIS A 241 -13.61 -6.32 12.72
CA HIS A 241 -14.20 -7.59 12.30
C HIS A 241 -15.23 -7.39 11.19
N HIS A 242 -15.40 -8.38 10.31
CA HIS A 242 -16.50 -8.37 9.35
C HIS A 242 -17.85 -8.68 10.06
N PRO A 243 -18.96 -7.99 9.73
CA PRO A 243 -19.01 -6.76 8.93
C PRO A 243 -18.44 -5.57 9.72
N GLN A 244 -17.60 -4.75 9.06
CA GLN A 244 -16.91 -3.63 9.70
C GLN A 244 -17.90 -2.50 10.07
N THR A 245 -17.59 -1.81 11.17
CA THR A 245 -18.37 -0.68 11.70
C THR A 245 -17.79 0.63 11.18
N PRO A 246 -18.55 1.43 10.40
CA PRO A 246 -18.05 2.68 9.86
C PRO A 246 -18.01 3.80 10.91
N GLY A 247 -16.99 4.65 10.79
CA GLY A 247 -16.91 5.94 11.49
C GLY A 247 -17.59 7.06 10.70
N TRP A 248 -17.96 8.14 11.39
CA TRP A 248 -18.64 9.29 10.79
C TRP A 248 -18.20 10.63 11.39
N HIS A 249 -18.41 11.73 10.66
CA HIS A 249 -18.11 13.09 11.16
C HIS A 249 -19.33 14.00 11.16
N THR A 250 -19.98 14.16 10.01
CA THR A 250 -21.16 15.04 9.86
C THR A 250 -22.42 14.41 10.45
N SER A 251 -22.69 13.16 10.10
CA SER A 251 -23.88 12.40 10.49
C SER A 251 -23.60 10.90 10.40
N PRO A 252 -24.21 10.05 11.26
CA PRO A 252 -24.15 8.59 11.12
C PRO A 252 -24.62 8.06 9.75
N ASP A 253 -25.46 8.82 9.04
CA ASP A 253 -25.96 8.47 7.69
C ASP A 253 -24.95 8.80 6.57
N GLU A 254 -23.84 9.45 6.90
CA GLU A 254 -22.76 9.81 5.98
C GLU A 254 -21.44 9.18 6.47
N PRO A 255 -21.18 7.89 6.14
CA PRO A 255 -19.96 7.21 6.54
C PRO A 255 -18.72 7.96 6.06
N GLU A 256 -17.86 8.33 7.00
CA GLU A 256 -16.59 8.99 6.68
C GLU A 256 -15.50 7.95 6.43
N HIS A 257 -15.51 6.85 7.20
CA HIS A 257 -14.39 5.91 7.26
C HIS A 257 -14.82 4.45 7.44
N ILE A 258 -14.11 3.52 6.81
CA ILE A 258 -14.13 2.09 7.15
C ILE A 258 -12.72 1.48 7.01
N SER A 259 -12.40 0.43 7.78
CA SER A 259 -11.19 -0.37 7.55
C SER A 259 -11.48 -1.58 6.67
N VAL A 260 -10.47 -2.00 5.91
CA VAL A 260 -10.41 -3.23 5.12
C VAL A 260 -9.12 -3.93 5.48
N SER A 261 -9.21 -5.21 5.84
CA SER A 261 -8.04 -6.02 6.18
C SER A 261 -8.10 -7.35 5.44
N LEU A 262 -6.93 -7.87 5.06
CA LEU A 262 -6.84 -9.22 4.51
C LEU A 262 -6.73 -10.31 5.57
N ALA A 263 -6.38 -9.96 6.80
CA ALA A 263 -6.25 -10.88 7.94
C ALA A 263 -6.27 -10.07 9.24
N GLN A 264 -6.16 -10.74 10.38
CA GLN A 264 -5.95 -10.08 11.68
C GLN A 264 -4.77 -10.71 12.43
N HIS A 265 -4.60 -10.32 13.70
CA HIS A 265 -3.51 -10.81 14.53
C HIS A 265 -3.51 -12.35 14.64
N PRO A 266 -2.36 -13.03 14.47
CA PRO A 266 -2.21 -14.48 14.64
C PRO A 266 -2.60 -15.00 16.04
N VAL A 267 -2.61 -14.15 17.07
CA VAL A 267 -3.13 -14.53 18.40
C VAL A 267 -4.66 -14.72 18.44
N GLY A 268 -5.36 -14.30 17.39
CA GLY A 268 -6.74 -14.62 17.10
C GLY A 268 -6.89 -15.86 16.22
N ASN A 269 -7.90 -15.85 15.34
CA ASN A 269 -8.17 -16.93 14.38
C ASN A 269 -8.77 -16.39 13.08
N ILE A 270 -8.28 -15.25 12.60
CA ILE A 270 -8.73 -14.62 11.36
C ILE A 270 -7.50 -14.44 10.47
N GLY A 271 -7.30 -15.40 9.56
CA GLY A 271 -6.28 -15.37 8.53
C GLY A 271 -6.86 -14.94 7.18
N ARG A 272 -6.03 -15.03 6.13
CA ARG A 272 -6.36 -14.61 4.76
C ARG A 272 -7.52 -15.38 4.14
N SER A 273 -7.75 -16.61 4.57
CA SER A 273 -8.85 -17.44 4.12
C SER A 273 -10.10 -17.35 5.00
N PHE A 274 -10.12 -16.54 6.07
CA PHE A 274 -11.33 -16.38 6.88
C PHE A 274 -12.48 -15.84 6.04
N HIS A 275 -13.62 -16.52 6.05
CA HIS A 275 -14.84 -16.08 5.37
C HIS A 275 -16.07 -16.73 6.03
N ASP A 276 -17.25 -16.16 5.81
CA ASP A 276 -18.53 -16.63 6.32
C ASP A 276 -18.51 -16.88 7.85
N GLY A 277 -17.77 -16.04 8.57
CA GLY A 277 -17.64 -16.09 10.03
C GLY A 277 -16.71 -17.19 10.58
N ALA A 278 -15.93 -17.87 9.74
CA ALA A 278 -15.03 -18.93 10.18
C ALA A 278 -13.67 -18.95 9.44
N GLN A 279 -12.64 -19.40 10.17
CA GLN A 279 -11.37 -19.80 9.57
C GLN A 279 -11.49 -21.23 9.06
N PRO A 280 -11.27 -21.50 7.76
CA PRO A 280 -11.28 -22.86 7.24
C PRO A 280 -10.13 -23.70 7.82
N ALA A 281 -10.35 -25.00 7.98
CA ALA A 281 -9.33 -25.94 8.47
C ALA A 281 -8.20 -26.13 7.44
N ASP A 282 -8.55 -26.16 6.16
CA ASP A 282 -7.64 -26.23 5.02
C ASP A 282 -7.77 -24.90 4.24
N PRO A 283 -7.00 -23.86 4.62
CA PRO A 283 -7.18 -22.52 4.06
C PRO A 283 -6.66 -22.42 2.61
N PRO A 284 -7.48 -21.96 1.64
CA PRO A 284 -6.99 -21.53 0.35
C PRO A 284 -6.34 -20.14 0.48
N THR A 285 -5.14 -20.09 1.05
CA THR A 285 -4.50 -18.84 1.47
C THR A 285 -4.47 -17.80 0.35
N ASP A 286 -4.00 -18.19 -0.85
CA ASP A 286 -3.82 -17.29 -2.00
C ASP A 286 -5.11 -16.61 -2.49
N GLU A 287 -6.29 -17.17 -2.17
CA GLU A 287 -7.57 -16.63 -2.64
C GLU A 287 -7.97 -15.33 -1.95
N GLY A 288 -7.45 -15.05 -0.75
CA GLY A 288 -7.71 -13.78 -0.03
C GLY A 288 -9.19 -13.54 0.28
N LEU A 289 -9.91 -14.58 0.70
CA LEU A 289 -11.35 -14.52 0.95
C LEU A 289 -11.72 -13.50 2.03
N CYS A 290 -10.89 -13.32 3.06
CA CYS A 290 -11.11 -12.32 4.10
C CYS A 290 -11.08 -10.89 3.53
N PHE A 291 -10.10 -10.63 2.65
CA PHE A 291 -10.02 -9.33 1.95
C PHE A 291 -11.25 -9.11 1.07
N ALA A 292 -11.70 -10.14 0.35
CA ALA A 292 -12.87 -10.03 -0.52
C ALA A 292 -14.15 -9.67 0.25
N GLU A 293 -14.41 -10.27 1.41
CA GLU A 293 -15.57 -9.94 2.25
C GLU A 293 -15.48 -8.52 2.84
N GLN A 294 -14.30 -8.14 3.31
CA GLN A 294 -14.05 -6.81 3.86
C GLN A 294 -14.19 -5.73 2.78
N ALA A 295 -13.67 -5.98 1.58
CA ALA A 295 -13.80 -5.12 0.41
C ALA A 295 -15.26 -4.99 -0.05
N ALA A 296 -16.01 -6.10 -0.10
CA ALA A 296 -17.43 -6.09 -0.45
C ALA A 296 -18.24 -5.21 0.51
N ARG A 297 -17.97 -5.32 1.82
CA ARG A 297 -18.59 -4.46 2.83
C ARG A 297 -18.22 -2.98 2.64
N ALA A 298 -16.96 -2.67 2.34
CA ALA A 298 -16.54 -1.30 2.10
C ALA A 298 -17.22 -0.69 0.85
N LEU A 299 -17.43 -1.48 -0.20
CA LEU A 299 -18.18 -1.06 -1.39
C LEU A 299 -19.68 -0.84 -1.10
N GLU A 300 -20.28 -1.63 -0.21
CA GLU A 300 -21.66 -1.47 0.25
C GLU A 300 -21.83 -0.19 1.07
N VAL A 301 -20.89 0.09 1.98
CA VAL A 301 -20.92 1.26 2.86
C VAL A 301 -20.60 2.55 2.10
N ASP A 302 -19.73 2.46 1.08
CA ASP A 302 -19.26 3.58 0.25
C ASP A 302 -18.80 4.82 1.05
N PRO A 303 -17.86 4.66 2.03
CA PRO A 303 -17.40 5.78 2.84
C PRO A 303 -16.54 6.75 2.02
N GLN A 304 -16.18 7.90 2.61
CA GLN A 304 -15.24 8.84 1.96
C GLN A 304 -13.79 8.32 2.00
N PHE A 305 -13.41 7.60 3.05
CA PHE A 305 -12.06 7.08 3.27
C PHE A 305 -12.09 5.59 3.59
N VAL A 306 -11.22 4.82 2.93
CA VAL A 306 -10.96 3.41 3.27
C VAL A 306 -9.53 3.28 3.80
N TYR A 307 -9.40 2.73 5.00
CA TYR A 307 -8.12 2.36 5.59
C TYR A 307 -7.82 0.89 5.27
N VAL A 308 -6.73 0.61 4.56
CA VAL A 308 -6.30 -0.75 4.24
C VAL A 308 -5.14 -1.17 5.14
N THR A 309 -5.29 -2.33 5.78
CA THR A 309 -4.31 -2.90 6.72
C THR A 309 -3.75 -4.17 6.11
N GLY A 310 -2.49 -4.21 5.65
CA GLY A 310 -1.47 -3.17 5.49
C GLY A 310 -0.45 -3.57 4.40
N TRP A 311 0.57 -2.75 4.15
CA TRP A 311 1.52 -2.97 3.06
C TRP A 311 2.65 -3.95 3.43
N ASN A 312 3.45 -3.63 4.46
CA ASN A 312 4.80 -4.22 4.64
C ASN A 312 5.21 -4.52 6.10
N GLU A 313 4.33 -5.07 6.93
CA GLU A 313 4.61 -5.56 8.30
C GLU A 313 5.34 -6.91 8.30
N TRP A 314 6.49 -6.99 7.64
CA TRP A 314 7.16 -8.26 7.37
C TRP A 314 7.65 -9.01 8.60
N VAL A 315 7.78 -8.33 9.74
CA VAL A 315 8.40 -8.91 10.93
C VAL A 315 7.55 -8.75 12.19
N ALA A 316 7.62 -9.72 13.09
CA ALA A 316 7.01 -9.67 14.42
C ALA A 316 8.01 -10.07 15.51
N GLN A 317 7.84 -9.46 16.69
CA GLN A 317 8.68 -9.77 17.85
C GLN A 317 8.32 -11.15 18.42
N ARG A 318 9.34 -11.94 18.78
CA ARG A 318 9.18 -13.23 19.46
C ARG A 318 8.88 -13.04 20.95
N PHE A 319 7.83 -13.69 21.44
CA PHE A 319 7.49 -13.75 22.88
C PHE A 319 7.36 -15.20 23.38
N ILE A 320 7.33 -15.35 24.71
CA ILE A 320 7.07 -16.62 25.40
C ILE A 320 5.74 -16.51 26.14
N ASN A 321 4.88 -17.51 25.93
CA ASN A 321 3.58 -17.59 26.56
C ASN A 321 3.72 -17.94 28.04
N GLU A 322 3.39 -16.99 28.91
CA GLU A 322 3.31 -17.21 30.36
C GLU A 322 1.97 -17.86 30.78
N GLY A 323 1.01 -17.97 29.87
CA GLY A 323 -0.31 -18.55 30.05
C GLY A 323 -1.40 -17.73 29.35
N GLY A 324 -2.47 -18.39 28.89
CA GLY A 324 -3.66 -17.72 28.34
C GLY A 324 -3.56 -17.23 26.89
N ILE A 325 -2.40 -17.36 26.24
CA ILE A 325 -2.24 -17.00 24.82
C ILE A 325 -2.81 -18.10 23.91
N ARG A 326 -3.43 -17.66 22.82
CA ARG A 326 -3.81 -18.50 21.69
C ARG A 326 -2.96 -18.10 20.48
N MET A 327 -2.80 -19.04 19.55
CA MET A 327 -2.20 -18.81 18.24
C MET A 327 -3.04 -19.57 17.21
N MET A 328 -3.46 -18.90 16.15
CA MET A 328 -4.21 -19.49 15.03
C MET A 328 -5.42 -20.30 15.52
N GLY A 329 -6.18 -19.69 16.44
CA GLY A 329 -7.36 -20.30 17.05
C GLY A 329 -7.10 -21.43 18.04
N ARG A 330 -5.85 -21.79 18.34
CA ARG A 330 -5.49 -22.89 19.25
C ARG A 330 -4.84 -22.36 20.54
N PRO A 331 -5.18 -22.91 21.72
CA PRO A 331 -4.45 -22.60 22.95
C PRO A 331 -2.97 -22.96 22.79
N LEU A 332 -2.09 -22.04 23.15
CA LEU A 332 -0.66 -22.28 23.16
C LEU A 332 -0.26 -22.78 24.56
N PRO A 333 0.60 -23.81 24.70
CA PRO A 333 1.08 -24.26 26.00
C PRO A 333 1.96 -23.20 26.66
N GLN A 334 1.99 -23.18 27.99
CA GLN A 334 2.90 -22.33 28.76
C GLN A 334 4.36 -22.66 28.38
N GLY A 335 5.19 -21.64 28.18
CA GLY A 335 6.55 -21.76 27.64
C GLY A 335 6.62 -21.82 26.11
N GLY A 336 5.47 -21.92 25.42
CA GLY A 336 5.41 -21.88 23.96
C GLY A 336 5.79 -20.50 23.40
N THR A 337 6.34 -20.48 22.19
CA THR A 337 6.66 -19.24 21.46
C THR A 337 5.44 -18.70 20.72
N PHE A 338 5.26 -17.38 20.73
CA PHE A 338 4.23 -16.71 19.91
C PHE A 338 4.72 -15.39 19.33
N PHE A 339 3.94 -14.90 18.36
CA PHE A 339 4.11 -13.65 17.64
C PHE A 339 2.75 -12.96 17.60
N VAL A 340 2.71 -11.65 17.88
CA VAL A 340 1.44 -10.91 18.00
C VAL A 340 0.96 -10.38 16.66
N ASP A 341 1.87 -9.83 15.86
CA ASP A 341 1.51 -8.98 14.71
C ASP A 341 1.33 -9.79 13.43
N CYS A 342 2.29 -10.67 13.12
CA CYS A 342 2.31 -11.54 11.94
C CYS A 342 3.08 -12.84 12.24
N TYR A 343 2.81 -13.92 11.50
CA TYR A 343 3.41 -15.23 11.77
C TYR A 343 3.78 -16.06 10.54
N ASN A 344 2.87 -16.18 9.57
CA ASN A 344 3.10 -16.91 8.33
C ASN A 344 2.24 -16.30 7.21
N GLN A 345 2.26 -16.91 6.03
CA GLN A 345 1.46 -16.45 4.89
C GLN A 345 -0.03 -16.34 5.22
N GLU A 346 -0.63 -17.28 5.95
CA GLU A 346 -2.05 -17.25 6.29
C GLU A 346 -2.38 -16.19 7.36
N PHE A 347 -1.50 -15.97 8.33
CA PHE A 347 -1.71 -15.08 9.47
C PHE A 347 -0.73 -13.91 9.45
N SER A 348 -0.90 -13.05 8.45
CA SER A 348 -0.21 -11.77 8.27
C SER A 348 -1.14 -10.81 7.54
N ARG A 349 -1.07 -9.52 7.87
CA ARG A 349 -1.85 -8.45 7.23
C ARG A 349 -1.12 -7.81 6.04
N ASP A 350 -0.07 -8.42 5.51
CA ASP A 350 0.75 -7.76 4.48
C ASP A 350 0.28 -8.03 3.07
N ILE A 351 0.12 -6.97 2.28
CA ILE A 351 -0.25 -7.02 0.87
C ILE A 351 0.97 -7.01 -0.05
N GLU A 352 2.14 -6.57 0.42
CA GLU A 352 3.34 -6.48 -0.40
C GLU A 352 3.69 -7.85 -1.03
N PRO A 353 4.02 -7.90 -2.33
CA PRO A 353 4.36 -9.15 -2.99
C PRO A 353 5.49 -9.93 -2.33
N MET A 354 5.42 -11.26 -2.42
CA MET A 354 6.37 -12.17 -1.77
C MET A 354 7.09 -13.10 -2.75
N GLN A 355 8.29 -13.55 -2.38
CA GLN A 355 8.96 -14.67 -3.06
C GLN A 355 8.48 -16.01 -2.49
N GLY A 356 8.22 -16.99 -3.37
CA GLY A 356 7.96 -18.38 -2.98
C GLY A 356 6.62 -18.66 -2.31
N GLY A 357 5.68 -17.70 -2.32
CA GLY A 357 4.29 -17.88 -1.87
C GLY A 357 3.32 -17.14 -2.79
N HIS A 358 2.46 -16.27 -2.27
CA HIS A 358 1.35 -15.63 -3.00
C HIS A 358 1.73 -14.70 -4.16
N GLY A 359 3.01 -14.56 -4.52
CA GLY A 359 3.46 -13.67 -5.58
C GLY A 359 2.90 -12.25 -5.38
N ASP A 360 2.13 -11.75 -6.34
CA ASP A 360 1.44 -10.46 -6.31
C ASP A 360 -0.10 -10.58 -6.22
N ASN A 361 -0.64 -11.74 -5.84
CA ASN A 361 -2.08 -11.99 -5.80
C ASN A 361 -2.86 -10.96 -4.96
N TYR A 362 -2.37 -10.63 -3.76
CA TYR A 362 -3.04 -9.62 -2.91
C TYR A 362 -2.83 -8.19 -3.41
N TYR A 363 -1.72 -7.92 -4.11
CA TYR A 363 -1.54 -6.64 -4.78
C TYR A 363 -2.61 -6.44 -5.84
N TRP A 364 -2.89 -7.44 -6.67
CA TRP A 364 -3.95 -7.34 -7.68
C TRP A 364 -5.35 -7.31 -7.09
N GLN A 365 -5.61 -7.97 -5.95
CA GLN A 365 -6.86 -7.77 -5.21
C GLN A 365 -7.01 -6.33 -4.71
N LEU A 366 -5.94 -5.72 -4.20
CA LEU A 366 -5.95 -4.31 -3.82
C LEU A 366 -6.28 -3.44 -5.02
N VAL A 367 -5.63 -3.66 -6.18
CA VAL A 367 -5.92 -2.88 -7.40
C VAL A 367 -7.38 -3.05 -7.84
N ASP A 368 -7.91 -4.28 -7.86
CA ASP A 368 -9.32 -4.54 -8.21
C ASP A 368 -10.27 -3.78 -7.26
N PHE A 369 -10.06 -3.91 -5.95
CA PHE A 369 -10.86 -3.21 -4.95
C PHE A 369 -10.80 -1.69 -5.15
N VAL A 370 -9.60 -1.11 -5.30
CA VAL A 370 -9.44 0.33 -5.48
C VAL A 370 -10.08 0.80 -6.79
N ARG A 371 -10.03 0.02 -7.87
CA ARG A 371 -10.72 0.35 -9.12
C ARG A 371 -12.24 0.34 -8.97
N ARG A 372 -12.80 -0.63 -8.24
CA ARG A 372 -14.24 -0.67 -7.92
C ARG A 372 -14.67 0.46 -7.00
N TYR A 373 -13.83 0.77 -6.02
CA TYR A 373 -14.11 1.79 -5.01
C TYR A 373 -13.84 3.21 -5.50
N LYS A 374 -12.73 3.52 -6.17
CA LYS A 374 -12.48 4.89 -6.67
C LYS A 374 -13.02 5.10 -8.08
N GLY A 375 -13.30 4.02 -8.79
CA GLY A 375 -13.67 4.06 -10.20
C GLY A 375 -12.46 4.08 -11.13
N VAL A 376 -12.73 3.85 -12.42
CA VAL A 376 -11.72 3.78 -13.48
C VAL A 376 -12.13 4.63 -14.66
N ARG A 377 -11.15 5.16 -15.40
CA ARG A 377 -11.42 5.76 -16.71
C ARG A 377 -11.69 4.66 -17.75
N PRO A 378 -12.39 4.97 -18.85
CA PRO A 378 -12.52 4.04 -19.96
C PRO A 378 -11.16 3.63 -20.53
N ALA A 379 -10.96 2.34 -20.76
CA ALA A 379 -9.78 1.86 -21.47
C ALA A 379 -9.72 2.47 -22.89
N PRO A 380 -8.54 2.93 -23.34
CA PRO A 380 -8.38 3.49 -24.67
C PRO A 380 -8.58 2.41 -25.74
N SER A 381 -9.27 2.77 -26.84
CA SER A 381 -9.44 1.85 -27.98
C SER A 381 -8.15 1.74 -28.79
N ALA A 382 -7.84 0.51 -29.23
CA ALA A 382 -6.75 0.28 -30.16
C ALA A 382 -7.03 0.95 -31.52
N SER A 383 -6.02 1.56 -32.11
CA SER A 383 -6.09 2.07 -33.48
C SER A 383 -6.28 0.93 -34.48
N ALA A 384 -6.80 1.24 -35.67
CA ALA A 384 -6.87 0.29 -36.78
C ALA A 384 -5.47 -0.22 -37.19
N ALA A 385 -5.45 -1.37 -37.86
CA ALA A 385 -4.24 -1.92 -38.46
C ALA A 385 -3.56 -0.91 -39.40
N VAL A 386 -2.23 -0.89 -39.40
CA VAL A 386 -1.47 0.01 -40.25
C VAL A 386 -1.51 -0.46 -41.71
N PRO A 387 -1.66 0.45 -42.69
CA PRO A 387 -1.77 0.07 -44.10
C PRO A 387 -0.42 -0.30 -44.74
N ALA A 388 0.69 -0.03 -44.06
CA ALA A 388 2.05 -0.29 -44.54
C ALA A 388 2.99 -0.56 -43.36
N PRO A 389 4.12 -1.27 -43.59
CA PRO A 389 5.13 -1.50 -42.56
C PRO A 389 5.67 -0.20 -41.96
N LEU A 390 5.79 -0.17 -40.63
CA LEU A 390 6.35 0.97 -39.89
C LEU A 390 7.79 0.69 -39.44
N LYS A 391 8.65 1.69 -39.60
CA LYS A 391 9.97 1.79 -38.97
C LYS A 391 9.89 2.72 -37.77
N VAL A 392 10.89 2.65 -36.89
CA VAL A 392 10.93 3.40 -35.63
C VAL A 392 10.85 4.93 -35.83
N ALA A 393 11.44 5.45 -36.91
CA ALA A 393 11.49 6.89 -37.19
C ALA A 393 10.26 7.42 -37.95
N ASP A 394 9.29 6.57 -38.26
CA ASP A 394 8.16 6.96 -39.12
C ASP A 394 7.12 7.76 -38.33
N ALA A 395 6.63 8.86 -38.90
CA ALA A 395 5.56 9.67 -38.30
C ALA A 395 4.22 8.91 -38.14
N GLY A 396 4.09 7.73 -38.75
CA GLY A 396 2.89 6.88 -38.63
C GLY A 396 2.57 6.46 -37.19
N TRP A 397 3.57 6.45 -36.29
CA TRP A 397 3.38 6.16 -34.86
C TRP A 397 2.51 7.19 -34.12
N ASP A 398 2.36 8.41 -34.65
CA ASP A 398 1.52 9.45 -34.03
C ASP A 398 0.04 9.05 -34.01
N ALA A 399 -0.41 8.27 -35.00
CA ALA A 399 -1.78 7.77 -35.10
C ALA A 399 -2.02 6.45 -34.36
N VAL A 400 -0.96 5.78 -33.88
CA VAL A 400 -1.07 4.49 -33.20
C VAL A 400 -1.55 4.70 -31.76
N GLN A 401 -2.58 3.96 -31.38
CA GLN A 401 -3.19 3.96 -30.05
C GLN A 401 -3.41 2.53 -29.56
N PRO A 402 -3.39 2.29 -28.24
CA PRO A 402 -3.04 3.27 -27.20
C PRO A 402 -1.53 3.53 -27.12
N GLU A 403 -1.17 4.69 -26.56
CA GLU A 403 0.16 4.93 -26.03
C GLU A 403 0.24 4.41 -24.60
N PHE A 404 1.10 3.42 -24.36
CA PHE A 404 1.41 2.94 -23.03
C PHE A 404 2.55 3.77 -22.45
N ARG A 405 2.41 4.17 -21.19
CA ARG A 405 3.40 4.99 -20.48
C ARG A 405 3.92 4.23 -19.28
N ALA A 406 5.23 4.28 -19.09
CA ALA A 406 5.88 3.72 -17.92
C ALA A 406 6.36 4.85 -17.00
N GLN A 407 6.45 4.54 -15.71
CA GLN A 407 7.09 5.43 -14.74
C GLN A 407 8.61 5.39 -14.94
N TYR A 408 9.27 6.52 -14.69
CA TYR A 408 10.73 6.66 -14.81
C TYR A 408 11.27 7.56 -13.69
N GLY A 409 12.59 7.67 -13.57
CA GLY A 409 13.26 8.42 -12.50
C GLY A 409 13.59 7.58 -11.26
N LEU A 410 13.46 6.26 -11.36
CA LEU A 410 13.85 5.35 -10.28
C LEU A 410 15.36 5.38 -10.04
N PRO A 411 15.84 5.08 -8.83
CA PRO A 411 17.26 4.86 -8.59
C PRO A 411 17.81 3.80 -9.56
N ALA A 412 18.69 4.22 -10.47
CA ALA A 412 19.27 3.35 -11.50
C ALA A 412 20.17 2.25 -10.94
N VAL A 413 20.58 2.40 -9.68
CA VAL A 413 21.40 1.45 -8.96
C VAL A 413 20.73 1.14 -7.62
N ARG A 414 20.68 -0.15 -7.27
CA ARG A 414 20.49 -0.60 -5.89
C ARG A 414 21.84 -1.01 -5.34
N ASP A 415 22.19 -0.49 -4.17
CA ASP A 415 23.37 -0.89 -3.41
C ASP A 415 23.07 -0.68 -1.93
N ALA A 416 22.39 -1.66 -1.33
CA ALA A 416 21.78 -1.52 -0.01
C ALA A 416 22.07 -2.72 0.88
N GLU A 417 22.20 -2.48 2.18
CA GLU A 417 22.25 -3.54 3.19
C GLU A 417 20.84 -4.10 3.44
N GLY A 418 20.79 -5.38 3.80
CA GLY A 418 19.61 -6.07 4.28
C GLY A 418 19.86 -6.83 5.57
N PHE A 419 18.83 -7.49 6.07
CA PHE A 419 18.94 -8.32 7.27
C PHE A 419 19.93 -9.47 7.07
N GLY A 420 20.51 -9.96 8.16
CA GLY A 420 21.43 -11.10 8.15
C GLY A 420 22.78 -10.79 7.48
N GLY A 421 23.13 -9.52 7.30
CA GLY A 421 24.35 -9.11 6.59
C GLY A 421 24.26 -9.26 5.07
N LEU A 422 23.06 -9.42 4.53
CA LEU A 422 22.83 -9.42 3.09
C LEU A 422 23.15 -8.06 2.47
N ARG A 423 23.54 -8.06 1.21
CA ARG A 423 23.73 -6.86 0.39
C ARG A 423 23.03 -7.06 -0.95
N TYR A 424 22.20 -6.09 -1.32
CA TYR A 424 21.48 -6.09 -2.59
C TYR A 424 22.17 -5.14 -3.56
N GLU A 425 22.68 -5.70 -4.66
CA GLU A 425 23.29 -4.94 -5.74
C GLU A 425 22.49 -5.13 -7.03
N ASN A 426 22.03 -4.04 -7.62
CA ASN A 426 21.45 -4.03 -8.96
C ASN A 426 22.03 -2.85 -9.73
N ARG A 427 22.76 -3.14 -10.82
CA ARG A 427 23.33 -2.14 -11.74
C ARG A 427 22.92 -2.42 -13.18
N THR A 428 21.82 -3.18 -13.38
CA THR A 428 21.42 -3.68 -14.70
C THR A 428 20.56 -2.69 -15.48
N GLN A 429 20.03 -1.65 -14.83
CA GLN A 429 19.24 -0.62 -15.51
C GLN A 429 20.14 0.18 -16.47
N ARG A 430 19.81 0.13 -17.77
CA ARG A 430 20.58 0.79 -18.84
C ARG A 430 19.88 2.01 -19.43
N ALA A 431 18.57 1.93 -19.54
CA ALA A 431 17.68 2.99 -20.03
C ALA A 431 16.30 2.73 -19.44
N GLU A 432 15.54 3.79 -19.15
CA GLU A 432 14.15 3.68 -18.72
C GLU A 432 13.24 3.83 -19.93
N PHE A 433 12.28 2.92 -20.07
CA PHE A 433 11.21 3.08 -21.05
C PHE A 433 10.25 4.14 -20.54
N ALA A 434 9.94 5.13 -21.38
CA ALA A 434 8.97 6.16 -21.09
C ALA A 434 7.64 5.85 -21.77
N ARG A 435 7.69 5.44 -23.04
CA ARG A 435 6.48 5.17 -23.84
C ARG A 435 6.65 3.91 -24.66
N ALA A 436 5.54 3.21 -24.89
CA ALA A 436 5.46 2.10 -25.82
C ALA A 436 4.18 2.21 -26.66
N LYS A 437 4.27 1.76 -27.91
CA LYS A 437 3.14 1.65 -28.85
C LYS A 437 3.23 0.31 -29.55
N LEU A 438 2.07 -0.33 -29.75
CA LEU A 438 1.95 -1.59 -30.45
C LEU A 438 0.94 -1.44 -31.59
N THR A 439 1.27 -1.94 -32.76
CA THR A 439 0.34 -2.01 -33.89
C THR A 439 0.65 -3.24 -34.74
N TYR A 440 -0.14 -3.49 -35.77
CA TYR A 440 -0.01 -4.65 -36.61
C TYR A 440 -0.49 -4.39 -38.03
N ASP A 441 -0.01 -5.21 -38.96
CA ASP A 441 -0.62 -5.43 -40.27
C ASP A 441 -1.08 -6.90 -40.39
N ALA A 442 -1.37 -7.35 -41.62
CA ALA A 442 -1.85 -8.72 -41.85
C ALA A 442 -0.85 -9.84 -41.48
N GLN A 443 0.45 -9.53 -41.29
CA GLN A 443 1.51 -10.51 -41.11
C GLN A 443 2.47 -10.18 -39.98
N THR A 444 2.54 -8.92 -39.54
CA THR A 444 3.59 -8.42 -38.66
C THR A 444 3.01 -7.59 -37.53
N VAL A 445 3.52 -7.83 -36.32
CA VAL A 445 3.33 -6.94 -35.17
C VAL A 445 4.52 -5.99 -35.08
N TYR A 446 4.25 -4.71 -34.96
CA TYR A 446 5.23 -3.65 -34.82
C TYR A 446 5.19 -3.10 -33.40
N ALA A 447 6.33 -3.10 -32.73
CA ALA A 447 6.51 -2.49 -31.42
C ALA A 447 7.45 -1.29 -31.53
N TRP A 448 7.06 -0.20 -30.87
CA TRP A 448 7.86 1.01 -30.74
C TRP A 448 8.00 1.37 -29.28
N VAL A 449 9.21 1.77 -28.89
CA VAL A 449 9.52 2.21 -27.53
C VAL A 449 10.32 3.50 -27.57
N GLU A 450 9.96 4.44 -26.70
CA GLU A 450 10.73 5.64 -26.39
C GLU A 450 11.36 5.48 -25.02
N CYS A 451 12.64 5.79 -24.92
CA CYS A 451 13.40 5.71 -23.69
C CYS A 451 13.84 7.10 -23.24
N THR A 452 14.01 7.31 -21.93
CA THR A 452 14.53 8.57 -21.37
C THR A 452 16.00 8.81 -21.73
N GLN A 453 16.69 7.76 -22.14
CA GLN A 453 18.11 7.73 -22.51
C GLN A 453 18.30 6.85 -23.76
N PRO A 454 19.34 7.07 -24.58
CA PRO A 454 19.63 6.20 -25.71
C PRO A 454 19.78 4.72 -25.30
N ILE A 455 19.14 3.83 -26.05
CA ILE A 455 19.26 2.39 -25.83
C ILE A 455 20.70 1.96 -26.15
N GLY A 456 21.38 1.36 -25.17
CA GLY A 456 22.73 0.80 -25.33
C GLY A 456 22.76 -0.42 -26.24
N ALA A 457 23.96 -0.90 -26.56
CA ALA A 457 24.12 -2.12 -27.37
C ALA A 457 23.45 -3.34 -26.72
N ALA A 458 22.91 -4.22 -27.55
CA ALA A 458 22.34 -5.50 -27.14
C ALA A 458 23.36 -6.31 -26.33
N ALA A 459 22.90 -6.99 -25.28
CA ALA A 459 23.74 -7.84 -24.44
C ALA A 459 23.10 -9.21 -24.26
N GLY A 460 23.51 -10.17 -25.10
CA GLY A 460 22.96 -11.51 -25.11
C GLY A 460 21.57 -11.60 -25.74
N ASP A 461 21.04 -12.81 -25.80
CA ASP A 461 19.82 -13.13 -26.56
C ASP A 461 18.52 -12.72 -25.85
N VAL A 462 18.60 -12.33 -24.57
CA VAL A 462 17.45 -11.96 -23.72
C VAL A 462 17.47 -10.49 -23.29
N TRP A 463 18.21 -9.65 -24.01
CA TRP A 463 18.46 -8.26 -23.60
C TRP A 463 17.22 -7.35 -23.66
N MET A 464 16.27 -7.65 -24.55
CA MET A 464 15.00 -6.95 -24.70
C MET A 464 13.94 -7.96 -25.14
N ASN A 465 12.98 -8.24 -24.27
CA ASN A 465 11.95 -9.25 -24.50
C ASN A 465 10.59 -8.57 -24.63
N LEU A 466 9.83 -8.94 -25.66
CA LEU A 466 8.41 -8.68 -25.74
C LEU A 466 7.70 -9.96 -25.29
N LEU A 467 7.01 -9.89 -24.15
CA LEU A 467 6.17 -10.98 -23.68
C LEU A 467 4.81 -10.84 -24.35
N ALA A 468 4.39 -11.89 -25.05
CA ALA A 468 3.08 -11.96 -25.69
C ALA A 468 2.31 -13.12 -25.08
N ASP A 469 1.12 -12.82 -24.58
CA ASP A 469 0.12 -13.83 -24.23
C ASP A 469 -0.65 -14.16 -25.51
N THR A 470 -0.51 -15.40 -26.00
CA THR A 470 -0.98 -15.85 -27.32
C THR A 470 -2.00 -16.97 -27.23
#